data_AF-A0A919WSI7-F1
#
_entry.id   AF-A0A919WSI7-F1
#
_cell.length_a   1.000
_cell.length_b   1.000
_cell.length_c   1.000
_cell.angle_alpha   90.00
_cell.angle_beta   90.00
_cell.angle_gamma   90.00
#
_symmetry.space_group_name_H-M   'P 1'
#
loop_
_entity.id
_entity.type
_entity.pdbx_description
1 polymer ?
#
loop_
_entity_poly.entity_id
_entity_poly.type
_entity_poly.pdbx_seq_one_letter_code
_entity_poly.pdbx_strand_id
1 'polypeptide(L)'
;MLSSILEWSAIMVIIWLITLSLHIPIGFFQLLPIFIVAACAGNLSMIPGGIGSFDVVFLWGMESYRIQDENVLALLIFYRLSYFVIPFLVSALLFIIDYSKRDKHLL
;
A
#
# COMPACT_ATOMS: atom_id res chain seq x y z
N MET A 1 8.14 -3.11 18.03
CA MET A 1 7.51 -4.42 17.74
C MET A 1 6.04 -4.27 17.39
N LEU A 2 5.20 -3.69 18.28
CA LEU A 2 3.78 -3.50 17.99
C LEU A 2 3.52 -2.61 16.76
N SER A 3 4.28 -1.52 16.60
CA SER A 3 4.19 -0.64 15.42
C SER A 3 4.35 -1.41 14.11
N SER A 4 5.39 -2.23 14.00
CA SER A 4 5.69 -2.96 12.76
C SER A 4 4.59 -3.97 12.41
N ILE A 5 4.02 -4.65 13.40
CA ILE A 5 2.88 -5.56 13.19
C ILE A 5 1.66 -4.77 12.70
N LEU A 6 1.45 -3.58 13.27
CA LEU A 6 0.35 -2.69 12.89
C LEU A 6 0.52 -2.16 11.46
N GLU A 7 1.73 -1.79 11.07
CA GLU A 7 2.04 -1.27 9.74
C GLU A 7 1.80 -2.34 8.66
N TRP A 8 2.32 -3.54 8.87
CA TRP A 8 2.17 -4.64 7.92
C TRP A 8 0.70 -5.10 7.82
N SER A 9 -0.01 -5.15 8.94
CA SER A 9 -1.44 -5.49 8.95
C SER A 9 -2.29 -4.41 8.29
N ALA A 10 -1.98 -3.13 8.52
CA ALA A 10 -2.66 -2.02 7.85
C ALA A 10 -2.48 -2.08 6.33
N ILE A 11 -1.27 -2.38 5.84
CA ILE A 11 -1.01 -2.55 4.40
C ILE A 11 -1.86 -3.70 3.84
N MET A 12 -1.86 -4.86 4.50
CA MET A 12 -2.67 -6.02 4.09
C MET A 12 -4.17 -5.67 4.04
N VAL A 13 -4.68 -4.93 5.03
CA VAL A 13 -6.07 -4.48 5.06
C VAL A 13 -6.37 -3.54 3.90
N ILE A 14 -5.48 -2.59 3.59
CA ILE A 14 -5.65 -1.68 2.45
C ILE A 14 -5.72 -2.46 1.13
N ILE A 15 -4.78 -3.38 0.89
CA ILE A 15 -4.76 -4.21 -0.32
C ILE A 15 -6.04 -5.05 -0.41
N TRP A 16 -6.50 -5.62 0.70
CA TRP A 16 -7.76 -6.36 0.76
C TRP A 16 -8.97 -5.48 0.43
N LEU A 17 -9.06 -4.26 0.98
CA LEU A 17 -10.14 -3.32 0.69
C LEU A 17 -10.14 -2.90 -0.80
N ILE A 18 -8.97 -2.71 -1.40
CA ILE A 18 -8.85 -2.39 -2.82
C ILE A 18 -9.29 -3.58 -3.67
N THR A 19 -8.90 -4.79 -3.29
CA THR A 19 -9.32 -6.05 -3.94
C THR A 19 -10.84 -6.16 -3.98
N LEU A 20 -11.51 -5.89 -2.85
CA LEU A 20 -12.97 -5.86 -2.76
C LEU A 20 -13.57 -4.76 -3.64
N SER A 21 -12.97 -3.57 -3.64
CA SER A 21 -13.46 -2.42 -4.44
C SER A 21 -13.37 -2.69 -5.94
N LEU A 22 -12.34 -3.39 -6.39
CA LEU A 22 -12.12 -3.79 -7.78
C LEU A 22 -12.81 -5.11 -8.15
N HIS A 23 -13.58 -5.72 -7.24
CA HIS A 23 -14.30 -6.98 -7.46
C HIS A 23 -13.39 -8.13 -7.96
N ILE A 24 -12.14 -8.18 -7.48
CA ILE A 24 -11.18 -9.22 -7.87
C ILE A 24 -11.58 -10.52 -7.16
N PRO A 25 -11.77 -11.64 -7.89
CA PRO A 25 -12.27 -12.90 -7.32
C PRO A 25 -11.17 -13.69 -6.59
N ILE A 26 -10.57 -13.10 -5.55
CA ILE A 26 -9.57 -13.73 -4.70
C ILE A 26 -9.98 -13.63 -3.23
N GLY A 27 -9.83 -14.73 -2.49
CA GLY A 27 -10.10 -14.77 -1.06
C GLY A 27 -8.94 -14.21 -0.23
N PHE A 28 -9.24 -13.74 0.99
CA PHE A 28 -8.25 -13.19 1.91
C PHE A 28 -7.08 -14.15 2.18
N PHE A 29 -7.38 -15.43 2.40
CA PHE A 29 -6.38 -16.47 2.67
C PHE A 29 -5.51 -16.82 1.45
N GLN A 30 -5.95 -16.49 0.24
CA GLN A 30 -5.15 -16.65 -0.99
C GLN A 30 -4.27 -15.42 -1.21
N LEU A 31 -4.78 -14.24 -0.88
CA LEU A 31 -4.07 -12.97 -1.00
C LEU A 31 -2.93 -12.81 0.03
N LEU A 32 -3.15 -13.30 1.25
CA LEU A 32 -2.19 -13.18 2.36
C LEU A 32 -0.79 -13.77 2.05
N PRO A 33 -0.65 -15.03 1.57
CA PRO A 33 0.67 -15.56 1.23
C PRO A 33 1.32 -14.82 0.05
N ILE A 34 0.55 -14.37 -0.94
CA ILE A 34 1.06 -13.55 -2.05
C ILE A 34 1.68 -12.26 -1.52
N PHE A 35 0.95 -11.55 -0.65
CA PHE A 35 1.43 -10.33 -0.01
C PHE A 35 2.73 -10.56 0.77
N ILE A 36 2.79 -11.62 1.58
CA ILE A 36 3.98 -11.93 2.40
C ILE A 36 5.19 -12.20 1.50
N VAL A 37 5.05 -13.02 0.47
CA VAL A 37 6.15 -13.36 -0.45
C VAL A 37 6.61 -12.12 -1.22
N ALA A 38 5.67 -11.32 -1.74
CA ALA A 38 5.99 -10.07 -2.44
C ALA A 38 6.67 -9.05 -1.52
N ALA A 39 6.20 -8.90 -0.28
CA ALA A 39 6.81 -8.02 0.71
C ALA A 39 8.23 -8.46 1.06
N CYS A 40 8.46 -9.76 1.27
CA CYS A 40 9.80 -10.30 1.49
C CYS A 40 10.72 -10.01 0.30
N ALA A 41 10.28 -10.27 -0.93
CA ALA A 41 11.07 -10.01 -2.13
C ALA A 41 11.38 -8.52 -2.32
N GLY A 42 10.41 -7.64 -2.05
CA GLY A 42 10.59 -6.19 -2.09
C GLY A 42 11.61 -5.68 -1.07
N ASN A 43 11.57 -6.20 0.16
CA ASN A 43 12.56 -5.84 1.19
C ASN A 43 13.96 -6.37 0.86
N LEU A 44 14.04 -7.59 0.31
CA LEU A 44 15.31 -8.23 -0.06
C LEU A 44 16.01 -7.53 -1.22
N SER A 45 15.27 -6.88 -2.13
CA SER A 45 15.91 -6.20 -3.27
C SER A 45 16.58 -4.87 -2.90
N MET A 46 16.35 -4.36 -1.68
CA MET A 46 16.88 -3.08 -1.19
C MET A 46 16.56 -1.89 -2.11
N ILE A 47 15.56 -2.01 -2.98
CA ILE A 47 15.11 -0.91 -3.83
C ILE A 47 14.40 0.11 -2.94
N PRO A 48 14.84 1.38 -2.91
CA PRO A 48 14.18 2.41 -2.13
C PRO A 48 12.72 2.54 -2.55
N GLY A 49 11.80 2.34 -1.60
CA GLY A 49 10.36 2.35 -1.83
C GLY A 49 9.78 1.06 -2.44
N GLY A 50 10.57 -0.01 -2.60
CA GLY A 50 10.08 -1.31 -3.09
C GLY A 50 9.52 -1.30 -4.51
N ILE A 51 9.78 -0.22 -5.26
CA ILE A 51 9.21 0.04 -6.58
C ILE A 51 9.70 -1.03 -7.56
N GLY A 52 8.80 -1.88 -8.03
CA GLY A 52 9.08 -2.90 -9.05
C GLY A 52 9.21 -4.30 -8.48
N SER A 53 10.08 -4.55 -7.50
CA SER A 53 10.27 -5.92 -6.96
C SER A 53 9.04 -6.45 -6.26
N PHE A 54 8.36 -5.63 -5.46
CA PHE A 54 7.09 -6.02 -4.84
C PHE A 54 6.04 -6.28 -5.92
N ASP A 55 5.89 -5.35 -6.87
CA ASP A 55 4.84 -5.41 -7.90
C ASP A 55 4.98 -6.63 -8.81
N VAL A 56 6.20 -6.96 -9.25
CA VAL A 56 6.46 -8.12 -10.10
C VAL A 56 6.14 -9.43 -9.38
N VAL A 57 6.58 -9.57 -8.13
CA VAL A 57 6.30 -10.79 -7.36
C VAL A 57 4.84 -10.89 -6.98
N PHE A 58 4.17 -9.76 -6.76
CA PHE A 58 2.74 -9.70 -6.51
C PHE A 58 1.92 -10.10 -7.75
N LEU A 59 2.25 -9.54 -8.93
CA LEU A 59 1.65 -9.92 -10.22
C LEU A 59 1.83 -11.42 -10.47
N TRP A 60 3.06 -11.92 -10.30
CA TRP A 60 3.35 -13.34 -10.46
C TRP A 60 2.58 -14.23 -9.47
N GLY A 61 2.41 -13.79 -8.23
CA GLY A 61 1.59 -14.49 -7.24
C GLY A 61 0.11 -14.51 -7.63
N MET A 62 -0.42 -13.43 -8.20
CA MET A 62 -1.80 -13.34 -8.67
C MET A 62 -2.05 -14.14 -9.95
N GLU A 63 -1.05 -14.24 -10.83
CA GLU A 63 -1.06 -15.07 -12.04
C GLU A 63 -1.32 -16.55 -11.70
N SER A 64 -0.80 -17.03 -10.56
CA SER A 64 -1.02 -18.40 -10.09
C SER A 64 -2.51 -18.74 -9.85
N TYR A 65 -3.35 -17.73 -9.64
CA TYR A 65 -4.80 -17.83 -9.47
C TYR A 65 -5.59 -17.46 -10.74
N ARG A 66 -4.91 -17.26 -11.88
CA ARG A 66 -5.50 -16.84 -13.17
C ARG A 66 -6.29 -15.53 -13.08
N ILE A 67 -5.89 -14.64 -12.18
CA ILE A 67 -6.45 -13.29 -12.12
C ILE A 67 -5.86 -12.46 -13.27
N GLN A 68 -6.68 -11.68 -13.97
CA GLN A 68 -6.23 -10.83 -15.07
C GLN A 68 -5.27 -9.75 -14.57
N ASP A 69 -4.12 -9.60 -15.23
CA ASP A 69 -3.07 -8.65 -14.85
C ASP A 69 -3.58 -7.21 -14.82
N GLU A 70 -4.53 -6.85 -15.67
CA GLU A 70 -5.08 -5.50 -15.78
C GLU A 70 -5.72 -5.03 -14.45
N ASN A 71 -6.46 -5.92 -13.78
CA ASN A 71 -7.08 -5.62 -12.48
C ASN A 71 -6.05 -5.57 -11.35
N VAL A 72 -5.01 -6.41 -11.43
CA VAL A 72 -3.93 -6.45 -10.43
C VAL A 72 -3.06 -5.20 -10.55
N LEU A 73 -2.78 -4.74 -11.76
CA LEU A 73 -2.09 -3.48 -12.02
C LEU A 73 -2.89 -2.30 -11.48
N ALA A 74 -4.21 -2.26 -11.71
CA ALA A 74 -5.08 -1.25 -11.12
C ALA A 74 -5.02 -1.29 -9.58
N LEU A 75 -5.08 -2.48 -8.98
CA LEU A 75 -4.92 -2.65 -7.53
C LEU A 75 -3.60 -2.09 -7.01
N LEU A 76 -2.49 -2.39 -7.69
CA LEU A 76 -1.15 -1.91 -7.31
C LEU A 76 -1.03 -0.38 -7.43
N ILE A 77 -1.66 0.22 -8.44
CA ILE A 77 -1.74 1.68 -8.58
C ILE A 77 -2.52 2.29 -7.42
N PHE A 78 -3.71 1.76 -7.10
CA PHE A 78 -4.50 2.25 -5.98
C PHE A 78 -3.76 2.10 -4.64
N TYR A 79 -3.09 0.97 -4.43
CA TYR A 79 -2.26 0.74 -3.26
C TYR A 79 -1.18 1.82 -3.12
N ARG A 80 -0.47 2.15 -4.21
CA ARG A 80 0.54 3.22 -4.22
C ARG A 80 -0.08 4.58 -3.95
N LEU A 81 -1.24 4.89 -4.51
CA LEU A 81 -1.93 6.15 -4.21
C LEU A 81 -2.28 6.26 -2.73
N SER A 82 -2.79 5.19 -2.13
CA SER A 82 -3.10 5.17 -0.70
C SER A 82 -1.84 5.36 0.17
N TYR A 83 -0.71 4.74 -0.21
CA TYR A 83 0.52 4.83 0.57
C TYR A 83 1.28 6.15 0.41
N PHE A 84 1.21 6.80 -0.76
CA PHE A 84 1.95 8.05 -1.02
C PHE A 84 1.09 9.31 -0.88
N VAL A 85 -0.14 9.30 -1.39
CA VAL A 85 -0.98 10.51 -1.47
C VAL A 85 -1.64 10.81 -0.14
N ILE A 86 -2.15 9.80 0.56
CA ILE A 86 -2.84 10.03 1.85
C ILE A 86 -1.90 10.62 2.90
N PRO A 87 -0.70 10.06 3.15
CA PRO A 87 0.22 10.65 4.13
C PRO A 87 0.66 12.05 3.71
N PHE A 88 0.89 12.28 2.43
CA PHE A 88 1.24 13.59 1.92
C PHE A 88 0.16 14.64 2.21
N LEU A 89 -1.11 14.32 1.92
CA LEU A 89 -2.24 15.22 2.18
C LEU A 89 -2.41 15.48 3.69
N VAL A 90 -2.32 14.44 4.52
CA VAL A 90 -2.40 14.57 5.97
C VAL A 90 -1.28 15.46 6.50
N SER A 91 -0.04 15.23 6.06
CA SER A 91 1.11 16.05 6.45
C SER A 91 0.96 17.50 5.98
N ALA A 92 0.49 17.73 4.74
CA ALA A 92 0.28 19.07 4.21
C ALA A 92 -0.82 19.82 4.99
N LEU A 93 -1.93 19.16 5.32
CA LEU A 93 -3.01 19.75 6.11
C LEU A 93 -2.54 20.11 7.52
N LEU A 94 -1.84 19.19 8.20
CA LEU A 94 -1.27 19.45 9.52
C LEU A 94 -0.27 20.62 9.49
N PHE A 95 0.58 20.68 8.46
CA PHE A 95 1.53 21.78 8.27
C PHE A 95 0.83 23.13 8.11
N ILE A 96 -0.23 23.20 7.29
CA ILE A 96 -1.01 24.43 7.09
C ILE A 96 -1.68 24.87 8.40
N ILE A 97 -2.24 23.93 9.16
CA ILE A 97 -2.88 24.21 10.45
C ILE A 97 -1.85 24.77 11.44
N ASP A 98 -0.67 24.16 11.52
CA ASP A 98 0.39 24.59 12.44
C ASP A 98 0.96 25.97 12.04
N TYR A 99 1.21 26.17 10.75
CA TYR A 99 1.64 27.46 10.21
C TYR A 99 0.63 28.57 10.50
N SER A 100 -0.66 28.30 10.29
CA SER A 100 -1.75 29.25 10.57
C SER A 100 -1.89 29.60 12.06
N LYS A 101 -1.56 28.66 12.97
CA LYS A 101 -1.54 28.92 14.41
C LYS A 101 -0.32 29.75 14.83
N ARG A 102 0.84 29.52 14.21
CA ARG A 102 2.08 30.24 14.54
C ARG A 102 2.04 31.71 14.15
N ASP A 103 1.41 32.03 13.02
CA ASP A 103 1.22 33.41 12.55
C ASP A 103 0.38 34.26 13.53
N LYS A 104 -0.62 33.65 14.19
CA LYS A 104 -1.48 34.32 15.18
C LYS A 104 -0.83 34.58 16.54
N HIS A 105 0.33 33.99 16.83
CA HIS A 105 1.02 34.15 18.11
C HIS A 105 2.11 35.25 18.07
N LEU A 106 2.34 35.85 16.90
CA LEU A 106 3.28 36.94 16.65
C LEU A 106 2.58 38.31 16.47
N LEU A 107 1.26 38.35 16.57
CA LEU A 107 0.40 39.55 16.58
C LEU A 107 -0.26 39.67 17.96
#